data_AF-A0A351H751-F1
#
_entry.id   AF-A0A351H751-F1
#
_cell.length_a   1.000
_cell.length_b   1.000
_cell.length_c   1.000
_cell.angle_alpha   90.00
_cell.angle_beta   90.00
_cell.angle_gamma   90.00
#
_symmetry.space_group_name_H-M   'P 1'
#
loop_
_entity.id
_entity.type
_entity.pdbx_description
1 polymer ?
#
loop_
_entity_poly.entity_id
_entity_poly.type
_entity_poly.pdbx_seq_one_letter_code
_entity_poly.pdbx_strand_id
1 'polypeptide(L)'
;MKKLFIRFSALALAAILSFGVFSANAQTGVYDGVVSFLSEYGDVNNDGSVNILDLVRLNEYIAKPGSVEISKAAADLNGDGKYDNDDLLQLKLLILNI
;
A
#
# COMPACT_ATOMS: atom_id res chain seq x y z
N MET A 1 -32.96 -32.54 -7.06
CA MET A 1 -31.99 -31.82 -7.93
C MET A 1 -31.57 -30.47 -7.35
N LYS A 2 -32.49 -29.58 -6.96
CA LYS A 2 -32.15 -28.23 -6.41
C LYS A 2 -31.28 -28.26 -5.13
N LYS A 3 -31.56 -29.18 -4.19
CA LYS A 3 -30.78 -29.34 -2.94
C LYS A 3 -29.35 -29.87 -3.16
N LEU A 4 -29.12 -30.59 -4.26
CA LEU A 4 -27.79 -31.11 -4.61
C LEU A 4 -26.91 -29.99 -5.18
N PHE A 5 -27.50 -29.09 -5.98
CA PHE A 5 -26.81 -27.94 -6.56
C PHE A 5 -26.31 -26.93 -5.51
N ILE A 6 -27.12 -26.67 -4.47
CA ILE A 6 -26.76 -25.77 -3.36
C ILE A 6 -25.57 -26.33 -2.56
N ARG A 7 -25.53 -27.65 -2.35
CA ARG A 7 -24.42 -28.30 -1.63
C ARG A 7 -23.11 -28.25 -2.42
N PHE A 8 -23.19 -28.41 -3.74
CA PHE A 8 -22.04 -28.24 -4.63
C PHE A 8 -21.53 -26.79 -4.66
N SER A 9 -22.43 -25.80 -4.69
CA SER A 9 -22.00 -24.39 -4.70
C SER A 9 -21.38 -23.96 -3.37
N ALA A 10 -21.89 -24.45 -2.24
CA ALA A 10 -21.31 -24.20 -0.93
C ALA A 10 -19.92 -24.83 -0.78
N LEU A 11 -19.72 -26.04 -1.32
CA LEU A 11 -18.42 -26.72 -1.29
C LEU A 11 -17.38 -25.98 -2.17
N ALA A 12 -17.80 -25.50 -3.34
CA ALA A 12 -16.95 -24.72 -4.23
C ALA A 12 -16.53 -23.38 -3.60
N LEU A 13 -17.47 -22.69 -2.93
CA LEU A 13 -17.18 -21.44 -2.23
C LEU A 13 -16.21 -21.65 -1.05
N ALA A 14 -16.39 -22.72 -0.28
CA ALA A 14 -15.49 -23.06 0.83
C ALA A 14 -14.08 -23.41 0.34
N ALA A 15 -13.94 -24.10 -0.79
CA ALA A 15 -12.64 -24.36 -1.40
C ALA A 15 -11.95 -23.06 -1.84
N ILE A 16 -12.67 -22.15 -2.50
CA ILE A 16 -12.11 -20.85 -2.93
C ILE A 16 -11.65 -20.01 -1.74
N LEU A 17 -12.43 -19.99 -0.64
CA LEU A 17 -12.04 -19.31 0.61
C LEU A 17 -10.83 -19.96 1.28
N SER A 18 -10.69 -21.30 1.19
CA SER A 18 -9.54 -22.01 1.75
C SER A 18 -8.25 -21.83 0.95
N PHE A 19 -8.34 -21.59 -0.37
CA PHE A 19 -7.17 -21.33 -1.22
C PHE A 19 -6.80 -19.84 -1.30
N GLY A 20 -7.70 -18.94 -0.91
CA GLY A 20 -7.53 -17.49 -0.95
C GLY A 20 -6.63 -16.90 0.15
N VAL A 21 -5.96 -17.72 0.96
CA VAL A 21 -4.95 -17.22 1.91
C VAL A 21 -3.71 -16.82 1.12
N PHE A 22 -3.70 -15.54 0.75
CA PHE A 22 -2.58 -14.78 0.22
C PHE A 22 -1.26 -15.23 0.86
N SER A 23 -0.30 -15.64 0.02
CA SER A 23 1.12 -15.61 0.40
C SER A 23 1.53 -14.14 0.55
N ALA A 24 1.34 -13.59 1.75
CA ALA A 24 2.02 -12.37 2.15
C ALA A 24 3.42 -12.77 2.63
N ASN A 25 4.43 -12.56 1.79
CA ASN A 25 5.83 -12.65 2.20
C ASN A 25 6.17 -11.36 2.97
N ALA A 26 5.99 -11.38 4.29
CA ALA A 26 6.53 -10.32 5.14
C ALA A 26 8.04 -10.54 5.28
N GLN A 27 8.82 -9.71 4.59
CA GLN A 27 10.27 -9.71 4.70
C GLN A 27 10.67 -9.14 6.08
N THR A 28 11.09 -10.06 6.97
CA THR A 28 11.78 -9.87 8.25
C THR A 28 11.74 -8.47 8.88
N GLY A 29 10.65 -8.16 9.59
CA GLY A 29 10.62 -7.07 10.58
C GLY A 29 11.14 -7.56 11.93
N VAL A 30 12.02 -6.79 12.57
CA VAL A 30 12.47 -7.03 13.95
C VAL A 30 11.27 -6.88 14.89
N TYR A 31 10.92 -7.95 15.61
CA TYR A 31 9.81 -7.95 16.58
C TYR A 31 10.28 -7.33 17.90
N ASP A 32 10.04 -6.03 18.09
CA ASP A 32 10.28 -5.31 19.36
C ASP A 32 9.03 -5.20 20.26
N GLY A 33 7.93 -5.84 19.86
CA GLY A 33 6.67 -5.83 20.61
C GLY A 33 5.78 -4.62 20.32
N VAL A 34 6.16 -3.74 19.38
CA VAL A 34 5.29 -2.70 18.84
C VAL A 34 4.63 -3.26 17.59
N VAL A 35 3.30 -3.33 17.57
CA VAL A 35 2.55 -3.41 16.31
C VAL A 35 2.69 -2.07 15.60
N SER A 36 3.79 -1.87 14.87
CA SER A 36 3.89 -0.77 13.92
C SER A 36 3.03 -1.14 12.72
N PHE A 37 1.84 -0.55 12.63
CA PHE A 37 1.24 -0.38 11.31
C PHE A 37 2.30 0.38 10.52
N LEU A 38 2.89 -0.23 9.47
CA LEU A 38 3.73 0.53 8.56
C LEU A 38 2.94 1.81 8.27
N SER A 39 3.51 2.96 8.61
CA SER A 39 2.96 4.22 8.14
C SER A 39 3.24 4.25 6.65
N GLU A 40 2.48 3.46 5.87
CA GLU A 40 2.49 3.54 4.42
C GLU A 40 2.19 4.98 4.03
N TYR A 41 1.33 5.68 4.76
CA TYR A 41 1.01 7.07 4.49
C TYR A 41 2.27 7.97 4.50
N GLY A 42 2.68 8.40 3.30
CA GLY A 42 3.86 9.25 3.07
C GLY A 42 5.19 8.54 2.84
N ASP A 43 5.30 7.22 3.06
CA ASP A 43 6.51 6.43 2.79
C ASP A 43 6.56 6.00 1.32
N VAL A 44 6.83 6.98 0.45
CA VAL A 44 6.79 6.84 -1.01
C VAL A 44 7.87 5.87 -1.51
N ASN A 45 9.02 5.79 -0.83
CA ASN A 45 10.14 4.95 -1.23
C ASN A 45 10.17 3.56 -0.53
N ASN A 46 9.24 3.28 0.41
CA ASN A 46 9.15 2.06 1.22
C ASN A 46 10.43 1.78 2.05
N ASP A 47 11.10 2.82 2.55
CA ASP A 47 12.27 2.68 3.42
C ASP A 47 11.92 2.61 4.92
N GLY A 48 10.63 2.77 5.25
CA GLY A 48 10.10 2.72 6.61
C GLY A 48 10.16 4.05 7.35
N SER A 49 10.60 5.14 6.71
CA SER A 49 10.73 6.46 7.31
C SER A 49 10.13 7.56 6.42
N VAL A 50 9.08 8.25 6.89
CA VAL A 50 8.53 9.40 6.16
C VAL A 50 9.44 10.61 6.30
N ASN A 51 10.17 10.95 5.24
CA ASN A 51 11.18 12.01 5.25
C ASN A 51 11.37 12.68 3.87
N ILE A 52 12.38 13.55 3.74
CA ILE A 52 12.63 14.30 2.50
C ILE A 52 12.94 13.40 1.29
N LEU A 53 13.43 12.17 1.50
CA LEU A 53 13.69 11.21 0.44
C LEU A 53 12.40 10.79 -0.27
N ASP A 54 11.28 10.67 0.45
CA ASP A 54 9.96 10.40 -0.14
C ASP A 54 9.52 11.53 -1.05
N LEU A 55 9.74 12.77 -0.61
CA LEU A 55 9.40 13.96 -1.37
C LEU A 55 10.22 14.06 -2.65
N VAL A 56 11.53 13.77 -2.59
CA VAL A 56 12.39 13.70 -3.78
C VAL A 56 11.93 12.59 -4.71
N ARG A 57 11.59 11.41 -4.16
CA ARG A 57 11.14 10.25 -4.93
C ARG A 57 9.83 10.52 -5.68
N LEU A 58 8.84 11.12 -5.01
CA LEU A 58 7.57 11.50 -5.61
C LEU A 58 7.77 12.56 -6.70
N ASN A 59 8.63 13.56 -6.45
CA ASN A 59 8.95 14.59 -7.44
C ASN A 59 9.59 14.00 -8.70
N GLU A 60 10.51 13.04 -8.55
CA GLU A 60 11.14 12.34 -9.69
C GLU A 60 10.11 11.52 -10.49
N TYR A 61 9.19 10.85 -9.80
CA TYR A 61 8.08 10.12 -10.43
C TYR A 61 7.19 11.05 -11.26
N ILE A 62 6.81 12.20 -10.70
CA ILE A 62 5.96 13.20 -11.39
C ILE A 62 6.69 13.80 -12.59
N ALA A 63 7.96 14.18 -12.41
CA ALA A 63 8.76 14.80 -13.47
C ALA A 63 9.03 13.84 -14.64
N LYS A 64 9.23 12.56 -14.34
CA LYS A 64 9.50 11.53 -15.34
C LYS A 64 8.84 10.20 -14.93
N PRO A 65 7.55 10.01 -15.27
CA PRO A 65 6.83 8.78 -14.95
C PRO A 65 7.56 7.54 -15.47
N GLY A 66 7.77 6.56 -14.59
CA GLY A 66 8.49 5.31 -14.89
C GLY A 66 10.01 5.37 -14.76
N SER A 67 10.60 6.52 -14.39
CA SER A 67 12.03 6.58 -14.02
C SER A 67 12.32 5.90 -12.68
N VAL A 68 11.35 5.95 -11.78
CA VAL A 68 11.42 5.42 -10.43
C VAL A 68 10.15 4.65 -10.08
N GLU A 69 10.29 3.64 -9.23
CA GLU A 69 9.16 2.96 -8.61
C GLU A 69 8.77 3.67 -7.31
N ILE A 70 7.46 3.76 -7.06
CA ILE A 70 6.90 4.37 -5.87
C ILE A 70 5.88 3.43 -5.23
N SER A 71 5.70 3.58 -3.92
CA SER A 71 4.58 2.99 -3.21
C SER A 71 3.31 3.80 -3.51
N LYS A 72 2.44 3.26 -4.36
CA LYS A 72 1.21 3.95 -4.77
C LYS A 72 0.23 4.18 -3.62
N ALA A 73 0.15 3.24 -2.68
CA ALA A 73 -0.69 3.37 -1.50
C ALA A 73 -0.17 4.47 -0.55
N ALA A 74 1.15 4.68 -0.51
CA ALA A 74 1.79 5.73 0.27
C ALA A 74 1.71 7.12 -0.36
N ALA A 75 1.76 7.17 -1.70
CA ALA A 75 1.91 8.38 -2.47
C ALA A 75 0.60 9.11 -2.79
N ASP A 76 -0.53 8.39 -2.81
CA ASP A 76 -1.88 8.99 -3.00
C ASP A 76 -2.40 9.52 -1.65
N LEU A 77 -1.93 10.71 -1.29
CA LEU A 77 -2.13 11.29 0.04
C LEU A 77 -3.51 11.94 0.15
N ASN A 78 -4.03 12.44 -0.97
CA ASN A 78 -5.34 13.07 -1.06
C ASN A 78 -6.48 12.08 -1.39
N GLY A 79 -6.16 10.84 -1.79
CA GLY A 79 -7.10 9.76 -2.08
C GLY A 79 -7.85 9.91 -3.41
N ASP A 80 -7.33 10.69 -4.35
CA ASP A 80 -7.97 10.95 -5.65
C ASP A 80 -7.55 9.96 -6.75
N GLY A 81 -6.62 9.05 -6.44
CA GLY A 81 -6.12 8.03 -7.35
C GLY A 81 -5.09 8.54 -8.37
N LYS A 82 -4.63 9.79 -8.24
CA LYS A 82 -3.49 10.34 -8.98
C LYS A 82 -2.26 10.40 -8.08
N TYR A 83 -1.12 10.71 -8.70
CA TYR A 83 0.16 10.87 -8.02
C TYR A 83 0.77 12.15 -8.57
N ASP A 84 0.38 13.29 -8.01
CA ASP A 84 0.68 14.60 -8.58
C ASP A 84 1.12 15.65 -7.55
N ASN A 85 1.10 16.92 -7.95
CA ASN A 85 1.61 18.01 -7.12
C ASN A 85 0.77 18.21 -5.85
N ASP A 86 -0.50 17.81 -5.83
CA ASP A 86 -1.33 17.92 -4.64
C ASP A 86 -0.82 16.95 -3.56
N ASP A 87 -0.44 15.73 -3.95
CA ASP A 87 0.22 14.77 -3.04
C ASP A 87 1.58 15.29 -2.58
N LEU A 88 2.37 15.88 -3.47
CA LEU A 88 3.66 16.47 -3.11
C LEU A 88 3.53 17.57 -2.04
N LEU A 89 2.49 18.39 -2.14
CA LEU A 89 2.17 19.41 -1.13
C LEU A 89 1.77 18.78 0.20
N GLN A 90 0.92 17.75 0.19
CA GLN A 90 0.52 17.05 1.41
C GLN A 90 1.70 16.36 2.08
N LEU A 91 2.59 15.73 1.31
CA LEU A 91 3.79 15.08 1.82
C LEU A 91 4.71 16.10 2.50
N LYS A 92 4.85 17.29 1.90
CA LYS A 92 5.62 18.38 2.48
C LYS A 92 5.05 18.83 3.83
N LEU A 93 3.72 18.99 3.94
CA LEU A 93 3.06 19.36 5.19
C LEU A 93 3.25 18.28 6.26
N LEU A 94 3.10 17.00 5.87
CA LEU A 94 3.32 15.85 6.74
C LEU A 94 4.74 15.82 7.33
N ILE A 95 5.76 15.99 6.49
CA ILE A 95 7.17 16.02 6.93
C ILE A 95 7.47 17.22 7.85
N LEU A 96 6.84 18.36 7.59
CA LEU A 96 7.00 19.57 8.40
C LEU A 96 6.15 19.54 9.68
N ASN A 97 5.23 18.59 9.80
CA ASN A 97 4.30 18.44 10.92
C ASN A 97 3.46 19.71 11.16
N ILE A 98 2.93 20.29 10.08
CA ILE A 98 2.10 21.51 10.04
C ILE A 98 0.83 21.28 9.24
#